data_AF-A0ABD4XM09-F1
#
_entry.id   AF-A0ABD4XM09-F1
#
_cell.length_a   1.000
_cell.length_b   1.000
_cell.length_c   1.000
_cell.angle_alpha   90.00
_cell.angle_beta   90.00
_cell.angle_gamma   90.00
#
_symmetry.space_group_name_H-M   'P 1'
#
loop_
_entity.id
_entity.type
_entity.pdbx_description
1 polymer ?
#
loop_
_entity_poly.entity_id
_entity_poly.type
_entity_poly.pdbx_seq_one_letter_code
_entity_poly.pdbx_strand_id
1 'polypeptide(L)'
;MTNQNFDLQAALEKLHEEDWLHPDQSAFQDKMTVQEVETEKNYRQKNYWLAQFSHLLMNQYQQSSHACARILHQTSHKNITRAVARYPESDFATLKDVQKSLAAYARQQGVKTDG
;
A
#
# COMPACT_ATOMS: atom_id res chain seq x y z
N MET A 1 -12.23 50.53 14.85
CA MET A 1 -12.85 49.48 15.67
C MET A 1 -13.89 48.80 14.80
N THR A 2 -13.57 47.64 14.23
CA THR A 2 -14.47 46.91 13.34
C THR A 2 -15.36 46.01 14.18
N ASN A 3 -16.65 46.36 14.30
CA ASN A 3 -17.67 45.51 14.89
C ASN A 3 -17.81 44.25 14.04
N GLN A 4 -17.20 43.15 14.49
CA GLN A 4 -17.50 41.82 13.96
C GLN A 4 -18.87 41.42 14.54
N ASN A 5 -19.94 41.81 13.85
CA ASN A 5 -21.25 41.23 14.13
C ASN A 5 -21.13 39.73 13.88
N PHE A 6 -21.24 38.95 14.95
CA PHE A 6 -21.28 37.50 14.86
C PHE A 6 -22.52 37.10 14.06
N ASP A 7 -22.30 36.59 12.85
CA ASP A 7 -23.36 36.12 11.98
C ASP A 7 -23.83 34.74 12.47
N LEU A 8 -24.84 34.76 13.33
CA LEU A 8 -25.47 33.58 13.89
C LEU A 8 -25.96 32.62 12.79
N GLN A 9 -26.40 33.14 11.65
CA GLN A 9 -26.96 32.33 10.58
C GLN A 9 -25.86 31.56 9.85
N ALA A 10 -24.74 32.20 9.55
CA ALA A 10 -23.55 31.53 9.00
C ALA A 10 -22.96 30.48 9.96
N ALA A 11 -23.04 30.72 11.28
CA ALA A 11 -22.59 29.76 12.28
C ALA A 11 -23.51 28.53 12.37
N LEU A 12 -24.84 28.72 12.21
CA LEU A 12 -25.81 27.63 12.21
C LEU A 12 -25.73 26.78 10.93
N GLU A 13 -25.48 27.40 9.77
CA GLU A 13 -25.28 26.66 8.51
C GLU A 13 -24.06 25.74 8.58
N LYS A 14 -22.93 26.21 9.12
CA LYS A 14 -21.75 25.36 9.35
C LYS A 14 -22.00 24.20 10.30
N LEU A 15 -22.82 24.42 11.33
CA LEU A 15 -23.17 23.35 12.28
C LEU A 15 -24.01 22.25 11.62
N HIS A 16 -24.74 22.60 10.55
CA HIS A 16 -25.58 21.69 9.79
C HIS A 16 -24.78 20.86 8.75
N GLU A 17 -23.63 21.37 8.28
CA GLU A 17 -22.66 20.61 7.45
C GLU A 17 -21.98 19.48 8.23
N GLU A 18 -21.86 19.62 9.56
CA GLU A 18 -21.30 18.62 10.47
C GLU A 18 -22.36 17.81 11.22
N ASP A 19 -23.58 17.70 10.66
CA ASP A 19 -24.66 16.92 11.27
C ASP A 19 -24.37 15.41 11.19
N TRP A 20 -23.78 14.88 12.27
CA TRP A 20 -23.48 13.44 12.43
C TRP A 20 -24.73 12.54 12.33
N LEU A 21 -25.94 13.07 12.50
CA LEU A 21 -27.18 12.29 12.40
C LEU A 21 -27.66 12.09 10.96
N HIS A 22 -27.18 12.91 10.01
CA HIS A 22 -27.54 12.84 8.60
C HIS A 22 -26.30 12.96 7.70
N PRO A 23 -25.38 11.97 7.73
CA PRO A 23 -24.22 11.99 6.85
C PRO A 23 -24.69 11.93 5.40
N ASP A 24 -24.49 13.02 4.67
CA ASP A 24 -24.68 13.06 3.22
C ASP A 24 -23.84 11.96 2.55
N GLN A 25 -24.32 11.40 1.43
CA GLN A 25 -23.63 10.31 0.72
C GLN A 25 -22.17 10.65 0.33
N SER A 26 -21.79 11.93 0.33
CA SER A 26 -20.41 12.41 0.18
C SER A 26 -19.48 11.94 1.32
N ALA A 27 -19.97 11.79 2.54
CA ALA A 27 -19.21 11.28 3.70
C ALA A 27 -18.81 9.80 3.54
N PHE A 28 -19.47 9.06 2.65
CA PHE A 28 -19.16 7.66 2.32
C PHE A 28 -18.43 7.48 0.99
N GLN A 29 -18.11 8.57 0.28
CA GLN A 29 -17.29 8.51 -0.94
C GLN A 29 -15.78 8.48 -0.66
N ASP A 30 -15.38 8.05 0.54
CA ASP A 30 -14.00 7.77 0.90
C ASP A 30 -13.53 6.41 0.33
N LYS A 31 -13.78 6.20 -0.98
CA LYS A 31 -13.26 5.06 -1.73
C LYS A 31 -11.75 5.17 -1.99
N MET A 32 -11.14 6.34 -1.73
CA MET A 32 -9.69 6.52 -1.82
C MET A 32 -8.94 5.91 -0.62
N THR A 33 -9.57 5.73 0.53
CA THR A 33 -8.80 5.47 1.78
C THR A 33 -8.61 3.99 2.11
N VAL A 34 -9.50 3.10 1.67
CA VAL A 34 -9.42 1.68 2.08
C VAL A 34 -8.33 0.91 1.32
N GLN A 35 -8.22 1.15 0.01
CA GLN A 35 -7.30 0.40 -0.86
C GLN A 35 -5.84 0.85 -0.65
N GLU A 36 -5.59 2.16 -0.52
CA GLU A 36 -4.26 2.69 -0.19
C GLU A 36 -3.77 2.18 1.18
N VAL A 37 -4.66 2.14 2.19
CA VAL A 37 -4.32 1.61 3.53
C VAL A 37 -3.98 0.11 3.52
N GLU A 38 -4.66 -0.72 2.71
CA GLU A 38 -4.30 -2.14 2.57
C GLU A 38 -2.98 -2.34 1.84
N THR A 39 -2.73 -1.54 0.80
CA THR A 39 -1.47 -1.58 0.04
C THR A 39 -0.29 -1.21 0.93
N GLU A 40 -0.45 -0.17 1.76
CA GLU A 40 0.54 0.23 2.78
C GLU A 40 0.76 -0.83 3.86
N LYS A 41 -0.30 -1.54 4.30
CA LYS A 41 -0.17 -2.66 5.25
C LYS A 41 0.62 -3.82 4.65
N ASN A 42 0.44 -4.09 3.36
CA ASN A 42 1.14 -5.17 2.67
C ASN A 42 2.64 -4.86 2.51
N TYR A 43 3.03 -3.61 2.31
CA TYR A 43 4.44 -3.20 2.17
C TYR A 43 5.28 -3.49 3.43
N ARG A 44 4.63 -3.61 4.60
CA ARG A 44 5.30 -4.02 5.85
C ARG A 44 5.66 -5.49 5.89
N GLN A 45 5.02 -6.32 5.05
CA GLN A 45 5.18 -7.77 5.10
C GLN A 45 6.30 -8.23 4.16
N LYS A 46 7.33 -8.89 4.69
CA LYS A 46 8.41 -9.50 3.87
C LYS A 46 7.85 -10.42 2.77
N ASN A 47 6.81 -11.19 3.10
CA ASN A 47 6.21 -12.14 2.16
C ASN A 47 5.53 -11.45 0.97
N TYR A 48 5.06 -10.21 1.12
CA TYR A 48 4.55 -9.43 0.01
C TYR A 48 5.65 -9.19 -1.01
N TRP A 49 6.79 -8.62 -0.59
CA TRP A 49 7.93 -8.37 -1.49
C TRP A 49 8.48 -9.64 -2.13
N LEU A 50 8.54 -10.74 -1.39
CA LEU A 50 8.90 -12.04 -1.95
C LEU A 50 7.95 -12.49 -3.05
N ALA A 51 6.63 -12.31 -2.87
CA ALA A 51 5.65 -12.65 -3.89
C ALA A 51 5.81 -11.77 -5.13
N GLN A 52 5.96 -10.45 -4.95
CA GLN A 52 6.13 -9.50 -6.06
C GLN A 52 7.34 -9.85 -6.95
N PHE A 53 8.50 -10.13 -6.34
CA PHE A 53 9.66 -10.60 -7.10
C PHE A 53 9.43 -11.98 -7.73
N SER A 54 8.80 -12.90 -7.00
CA SER A 54 8.63 -14.28 -7.47
C SER A 54 7.66 -14.36 -8.66
N HIS A 55 6.58 -13.59 -8.67
CA HIS A 55 5.66 -13.52 -9.81
C HIS A 55 6.36 -13.09 -11.09
N LEU A 56 7.17 -12.04 -11.01
CA LEU A 56 7.92 -11.56 -12.16
C LEU A 56 8.97 -12.57 -12.63
N LEU A 57 9.72 -13.17 -11.70
CA LEU A 57 10.69 -14.22 -12.02
C LEU A 57 10.05 -15.45 -12.65
N MET A 58 8.88 -15.87 -12.15
CA MET A 58 8.14 -17.02 -12.68
C MET A 58 7.53 -16.72 -14.05
N ASN A 59 6.83 -15.59 -14.18
CA ASN A 59 6.02 -15.30 -15.36
C ASN A 59 6.86 -14.78 -16.54
N GLN A 60 7.85 -13.92 -16.27
CA GLN A 60 8.65 -13.27 -17.33
C GLN A 60 9.95 -14.01 -17.61
N TYR A 61 10.53 -14.65 -16.59
CA TYR A 61 11.83 -15.32 -16.69
C TYR A 61 11.74 -16.85 -16.55
N GLN A 62 10.52 -17.41 -16.51
CA GLN A 62 10.25 -18.85 -16.45
C GLN A 62 10.98 -19.58 -15.31
N GLN A 63 11.24 -18.88 -14.20
CA GLN A 63 11.96 -19.45 -13.07
C GLN A 63 11.04 -20.35 -12.24
N SER A 64 11.55 -21.48 -11.76
CA SER A 64 10.83 -22.32 -10.80
C SER A 64 10.86 -21.72 -9.39
N SER A 65 9.98 -22.16 -8.49
CA SER A 65 10.00 -21.73 -7.08
C SER A 65 11.33 -22.03 -6.38
N HIS A 66 12.03 -23.09 -6.81
CA HIS A 66 13.37 -23.42 -6.33
C HIS A 66 14.42 -22.42 -6.82
N ALA A 67 14.36 -22.03 -8.08
CA ALA A 67 15.25 -21.00 -8.62
C ALA A 67 14.99 -19.64 -7.96
N CYS A 68 13.72 -19.26 -7.80
CA CYS A 68 13.33 -18.04 -7.10
C CYS A 68 13.86 -18.01 -5.66
N ALA A 69 13.79 -19.12 -4.93
CA ALA A 69 14.33 -19.19 -3.57
C ALA A 69 15.84 -18.97 -3.53
N ARG A 70 16.60 -19.51 -4.49
CA ARG A 70 18.05 -19.26 -4.60
C ARG A 70 18.34 -17.80 -4.94
N ILE A 71 17.65 -17.24 -5.95
CA ILE A 71 17.84 -15.86 -6.40
C ILE A 71 17.53 -14.86 -5.27
N LEU A 72 16.45 -15.10 -4.52
CA LEU A 72 16.00 -14.23 -3.43
C LEU A 72 16.60 -14.61 -2.07
N HIS A 73 17.63 -15.48 -2.04
CA HIS A 73 18.31 -15.93 -0.83
C HIS A 73 17.37 -16.43 0.28
N GLN A 74 16.29 -17.13 -0.10
CA GLN A 74 15.37 -17.76 0.85
C GLN A 74 15.85 -19.17 1.20
N THR A 75 15.66 -19.54 2.47
CA THR A 75 16.06 -20.85 3.01
C THR A 75 15.31 -22.04 2.39
N SER A 76 14.13 -21.82 1.80
CA SER A 76 13.32 -22.87 1.19
C SER A 76 12.42 -22.34 0.08
N HIS A 77 12.23 -23.15 -0.96
CA HIS A 77 11.22 -22.91 -2.01
C HIS A 77 9.80 -22.85 -1.43
N LYS A 78 9.54 -23.52 -0.29
CA LYS A 78 8.24 -23.47 0.38
C LYS A 78 7.86 -22.05 0.79
N ASN A 79 8.84 -21.20 1.11
CA ASN A 79 8.59 -19.80 1.45
C ASN A 79 8.09 -19.03 0.22
N ILE A 80 8.63 -19.34 -0.96
CA ILE A 80 8.17 -18.76 -2.23
C ILE A 80 6.75 -19.21 -2.54
N THR A 81 6.48 -20.52 -2.48
CA THR A 81 5.13 -21.05 -2.73
C THR A 81 4.09 -20.44 -1.79
N ARG A 82 4.40 -20.30 -0.50
CA ARG A 82 3.51 -19.67 0.49
C ARG A 82 3.30 -18.18 0.21
N ALA A 83 4.36 -17.46 -0.18
CA ALA A 83 4.27 -16.04 -0.50
C ALA A 83 3.37 -15.80 -1.72
N VAL A 84 3.61 -16.53 -2.80
CA VAL A 84 2.82 -16.47 -4.05
C VAL A 84 1.36 -16.90 -3.82
N ALA A 85 1.10 -17.93 -3.01
CA ALA A 85 -0.27 -18.33 -2.68
C ALA A 85 -1.03 -17.28 -1.84
N ARG A 86 -0.31 -16.54 -0.99
CA ARG A 86 -0.90 -15.49 -0.13
C ARG A 86 -1.13 -14.18 -0.88
N TYR A 87 -0.29 -13.89 -1.86
CA TYR A 87 -0.38 -12.71 -2.72
C TYR A 87 -0.40 -13.21 -4.16
N PRO A 88 -1.59 -13.53 -4.72
CA PRO A 88 -1.71 -14.25 -5.98
C PRO A 88 -1.38 -13.41 -7.22
N GLU A 89 -1.36 -12.09 -7.09
CA GLU A 89 -1.10 -11.16 -8.19
C GLU A 89 0.15 -10.33 -7.92
N SER A 90 0.69 -9.74 -9.00
CA SER A 90 1.78 -8.78 -8.90
C SER A 90 1.30 -7.38 -9.21
N ASP A 91 1.64 -6.44 -8.33
CA ASP A 91 1.31 -5.02 -8.44
C ASP A 91 2.33 -4.26 -9.31
N PHE A 92 3.37 -4.93 -9.78
CA PHE A 92 4.49 -4.34 -10.50
C PHE A 92 4.67 -5.00 -11.87
N ALA A 93 5.07 -4.19 -12.85
CA ALA A 93 5.33 -4.67 -14.20
C ALA A 93 6.75 -5.21 -14.39
N THR A 94 7.75 -4.68 -13.66
CA THR A 94 9.16 -5.05 -13.82
C THR A 94 9.88 -5.24 -12.49
N LEU A 95 10.96 -6.05 -12.49
CA LEU A 95 11.80 -6.27 -11.31
C LEU A 95 12.40 -4.95 -10.78
N LYS A 96 12.66 -4.01 -11.69
CA LYS A 96 13.20 -2.69 -11.35
C LYS A 96 12.19 -1.84 -10.57
N ASP A 97 10.90 -1.95 -10.89
CA ASP A 97 9.85 -1.21 -10.19
C ASP A 97 9.65 -1.74 -8.77
N VAL A 98 9.73 -3.06 -8.58
CA VAL A 98 9.71 -3.68 -7.25
C VAL A 98 10.90 -3.19 -6.42
N GLN A 99 12.12 -3.20 -6.99
CA GLN A 99 13.32 -2.71 -6.31
C GLN A 99 13.21 -1.23 -5.91
N LYS A 100 12.73 -0.38 -6.83
CA LYS A 100 12.60 1.06 -6.61
C LYS A 100 11.58 1.34 -5.50
N SER A 101 10.47 0.61 -5.50
CA SER A 101 9.41 0.74 -4.50
C SER A 101 9.84 0.21 -3.12
N LEU A 102 10.54 -0.93 -3.09
CA LEU A 102 11.13 -1.46 -1.86
C LEU A 102 12.18 -0.52 -1.28
N ALA A 103 13.02 0.09 -2.11
CA ALA A 103 14.02 1.06 -1.67
C ALA A 103 13.36 2.35 -1.14
N ALA A 104 12.32 2.85 -1.82
CA ALA A 104 11.54 3.99 -1.34
C ALA A 104 10.89 3.69 0.03
N TYR A 105 10.29 2.52 0.17
CA TYR A 105 9.74 2.04 1.44
C TYR A 105 10.82 1.93 2.53
N ALA A 106 11.98 1.34 2.23
CA ALA A 106 13.09 1.22 3.18
C ALA A 106 13.57 2.60 3.68
N ARG A 107 13.66 3.59 2.79
CA ARG A 107 13.99 4.98 3.15
C ARG A 107 12.93 5.63 4.03
N GLN A 108 11.64 5.41 3.74
CA GLN A 108 10.54 5.89 4.58
C GLN A 108 10.59 5.28 5.99
N GLN A 109 11.03 4.03 6.11
CA GLN A 109 11.23 3.36 7.40
C GLN A 109 12.56 3.74 8.10
N GLY A 110 13.34 4.67 7.55
CA GLY A 110 14.61 5.11 8.13
C GLY A 110 15.76 4.11 8.01
N VAL A 111 15.61 3.08 7.17
CA VAL A 111 16.70 2.15 6.87
C VAL A 111 17.68 2.84 5.93
N LYS A 112 18.92 3.04 6.39
CA LYS A 112 20.02 3.49 5.53
C LYS A 112 20.31 2.38 4.52
N THR A 113 19.82 2.55 3.30
CA THR A 113 20.25 1.74 2.17
C THR A 113 21.59 2.29 1.69
N ASP A 114 22.65 2.00 2.45
CA ASP A 114 24.01 2.25 1.98
C ASP A 114 24.26 1.26 0.83
N GLY A 115 24.52 1.81 -0.36
CA GLY A 115 24.70 1.08 -1.61
C GLY A 115 26.03 0.36 -1.71
#